data_AF-A0A037ZDX7-F1
#
_entry.id   AF-A0A037ZDX7-F1
#
_cell.length_a   1.000
_cell.length_b   1.000
_cell.length_c   1.000
_cell.angle_alpha   90.00
_cell.angle_beta   90.00
_cell.angle_gamma   90.00
#
_symmetry.space_group_name_H-M   'P 1'
#
loop_
_entity.id
_entity.type
_entity.pdbx_description
1 polymer ?
#
loop_
_entity_poly.entity_id
_entity_poly.type
_entity_poly.pdbx_seq_one_letter_code
_entity_poly.pdbx_strand_id
1 'polypeptide(L)'
;MKPLFAFAAAWAACLVSGTAIAIAMQPFIAPLLAPHIRTEEMGLHFPALLSGYVVLALGMVALAVLTDAASRSWGWVLQTGAVLGLTVFLGDHLITAGWSQLAAGPMAVSGVLDALSVLAGFVAGVWVLKRQPAAHPA
;
A
#
# COMPACT_ATOMS: atom_id res chain seq x y z
N MET A 1 -5.87 -5.16 21.53
CA MET A 1 -6.01 -3.72 21.20
C MET A 1 -4.86 -3.19 20.34
N LYS A 2 -3.58 -3.49 20.63
CA LYS A 2 -2.43 -3.08 19.80
C LYS A 2 -2.59 -3.30 18.28
N PRO A 3 -3.01 -4.49 17.81
CA PRO A 3 -3.13 -4.73 16.37
C PRO A 3 -4.25 -3.90 15.73
N LEU A 4 -5.29 -3.54 16.49
CA LEU A 4 -6.39 -2.71 15.99
C LEU A 4 -5.92 -1.27 15.72
N PHE A 5 -5.14 -0.69 16.63
CA PHE A 5 -4.55 0.64 16.41
C PHE A 5 -3.50 0.62 15.31
N ALA A 6 -2.69 -0.45 15.23
CA ALA A 6 -1.75 -0.65 14.15
C ALA A 6 -2.46 -0.76 12.80
N PHE A 7 -3.61 -1.45 12.75
CA PHE A 7 -4.46 -1.53 11.57
C PHE A 7 -4.98 -0.16 11.15
N ALA A 8 -5.58 0.58 12.08
CA ALA A 8 -6.10 1.92 11.77
C ALA A 8 -4.98 2.85 11.24
N ALA A 9 -3.80 2.80 11.85
CA ALA A 9 -2.64 3.59 11.41
C ALA A 9 -2.13 3.14 10.03
N ALA A 10 -2.01 1.82 9.80
CA ALA A 10 -1.55 1.28 8.53
C ALA A 10 -2.53 1.60 7.40
N TRP A 11 -3.83 1.43 7.64
CA TRP A 11 -4.90 1.76 6.69
C TRP A 11 -4.90 3.25 6.36
N ALA A 12 -4.91 4.13 7.36
CA ALA A 12 -4.92 5.57 7.15
C ALA A 12 -3.66 6.05 6.42
N ALA A 13 -2.48 5.57 6.81
CA ALA A 13 -1.23 5.94 6.15
C ALA A 13 -1.20 5.46 4.70
N CYS A 14 -1.64 4.23 4.42
CA CYS A 14 -1.70 3.69 3.06
C CYS A 14 -2.70 4.45 2.18
N LEU A 15 -3.91 4.71 2.67
CA LEU A 15 -4.94 5.45 1.95
C LEU A 15 -4.52 6.89 1.65
N VAL A 16 -4.04 7.62 2.67
CA VAL A 16 -3.65 9.03 2.53
C VAL A 16 -2.45 9.18 1.59
N SER A 17 -1.43 8.35 1.77
CA SER A 17 -0.24 8.41 0.90
C SER A 17 -0.56 7.98 -0.53
N GLY A 18 -1.33 6.92 -0.73
CA GLY A 18 -1.77 6.48 -2.06
C GLY A 18 -2.59 7.56 -2.77
N THR A 19 -3.54 8.18 -2.06
CA THR A 19 -4.32 9.30 -2.61
C THR A 19 -3.44 10.49 -2.99
N ALA A 20 -2.50 10.86 -2.12
CA ALA A 20 -1.58 11.96 -2.40
C ALA A 20 -0.67 11.68 -3.62
N ILE A 21 -0.16 10.45 -3.74
CA ILE A 21 0.65 10.00 -4.87
C ILE A 21 -0.18 10.04 -6.16
N ALA A 22 -1.40 9.51 -6.14
CA ALA A 22 -2.30 9.52 -7.28
C ALA A 22 -2.61 10.95 -7.76
N ILE A 23 -2.92 11.87 -6.84
CA ILE A 23 -3.16 13.29 -7.17
C ILE A 23 -1.90 13.93 -7.76
N ALA A 24 -0.74 13.72 -7.14
CA ALA A 24 0.52 14.29 -7.60
C ALA A 24 0.94 13.75 -8.97
N MET A 25 0.62 12.50 -9.27
CA MET A 25 0.99 11.82 -10.51
C MET A 25 -0.02 12.00 -11.64
N GLN A 26 -1.25 12.40 -11.34
CA GLN A 26 -2.29 12.58 -12.33
C GLN A 26 -1.85 13.42 -13.55
N PRO A 27 -1.17 14.58 -13.40
CA PRO A 27 -0.76 15.40 -14.54
C PRO A 27 0.23 14.70 -15.49
N PHE A 28 0.98 13.71 -15.00
CA PHE A 28 2.06 13.05 -15.72
C PHE A 28 1.62 11.70 -16.31
N ILE A 29 0.83 10.95 -15.55
CA ILE A 29 0.35 9.61 -15.93
C ILE A 29 -0.93 9.71 -16.77
N ALA A 30 -1.81 10.67 -16.52
CA ALA A 30 -3.08 10.75 -17.22
C ALA A 30 -2.94 10.94 -18.74
N PRO A 31 -2.05 11.79 -19.28
CA PRO A 31 -1.87 11.89 -20.73
C PRO A 31 -1.35 10.59 -21.37
N LEU A 32 -0.58 9.80 -20.63
CA LEU A 32 0.02 8.54 -21.09
C LEU A 32 -1.00 7.39 -21.10
N LEU A 33 -2.01 7.47 -20.23
CA LEU A 33 -3.06 6.47 -20.08
C LEU A 33 -4.44 6.98 -20.52
N ALA A 34 -4.54 8.17 -21.11
CA ALA A 34 -5.78 8.89 -21.41
C ALA A 34 -6.87 8.06 -22.12
N PRO A 35 -6.58 7.20 -23.12
CA PRO A 35 -7.61 6.36 -23.72
C PRO A 35 -8.06 5.17 -22.84
N HIS A 36 -7.41 4.95 -21.70
CA HIS A 36 -7.58 3.76 -20.87
C HIS A 36 -7.92 4.05 -19.40
N ILE A 37 -7.89 5.32 -18.96
CA ILE A 37 -8.35 5.71 -17.62
C ILE A 37 -9.88 5.65 -17.60
N ARG A 38 -10.41 4.76 -16.76
CA ARG A 38 -11.85 4.61 -16.54
C ARG A 38 -12.31 5.64 -15.50
N THR A 39 -13.40 6.34 -15.81
CA THR A 39 -14.21 7.04 -14.79
C THR A 39 -15.08 6.03 -14.03
N GLU A 40 -15.78 6.44 -12.96
CA GLU A 40 -16.79 5.57 -12.30
C GLU A 40 -17.82 5.05 -13.30
N GLU A 41 -18.29 5.93 -14.17
CA GLU A 41 -19.25 5.62 -15.24
C GLU A 41 -18.68 4.60 -16.25
N MET A 42 -17.36 4.53 -16.38
CA MET A 42 -16.63 3.57 -17.22
C MET A 42 -16.16 2.33 -16.45
N GLY A 43 -16.60 2.15 -15.19
CA GLY A 43 -16.34 0.97 -14.38
C GLY A 43 -15.20 1.08 -13.38
N LEU A 44 -14.74 2.29 -13.02
CA LEU A 44 -13.91 2.48 -11.83
C LEU A 44 -14.77 2.22 -10.58
N HIS A 45 -14.45 1.17 -9.83
CA HIS A 45 -15.27 0.74 -8.69
C HIS A 45 -14.64 1.18 -7.36
N PHE A 46 -14.91 2.42 -6.93
CA PHE A 46 -14.34 2.99 -5.70
C PHE A 46 -14.53 2.13 -4.43
N PRO A 47 -15.70 1.47 -4.20
CA PRO A 47 -15.83 0.56 -3.07
C PRO A 47 -14.84 -0.60 -3.10
N ALA A 48 -14.48 -1.10 -4.29
CA ALA A 48 -13.50 -2.17 -4.42
C ALA A 48 -12.10 -1.65 -4.07
N LEU A 49 -11.75 -0.45 -4.52
CA LEU A 49 -10.48 0.22 -4.19
C LEU A 49 -10.33 0.44 -2.67
N LEU A 50 -11.36 0.97 -2.01
CA LEU A 50 -11.37 1.13 -0.55
C LEU A 50 -11.26 -0.21 0.19
N SER A 51 -11.97 -1.25 -0.28
CA SER A 51 -11.87 -2.59 0.29
C SER A 51 -10.48 -3.19 0.13
N GLY A 52 -9.80 -2.91 -0.99
CA GLY A 52 -8.42 -3.29 -1.24
C GLY A 52 -7.46 -2.70 -0.20
N TYR A 53 -7.58 -1.41 0.12
CA TYR A 53 -6.77 -0.79 1.18
C TYR A 53 -7.02 -1.40 2.56
N VAL A 54 -8.26 -1.78 2.87
CA VAL A 54 -8.57 -2.48 4.14
C VAL A 54 -7.88 -3.85 4.18
N VAL A 55 -7.97 -4.63 3.10
CA VAL A 55 -7.34 -5.95 3.00
C VAL A 55 -5.82 -5.83 3.10
N LEU A 56 -5.21 -4.86 2.42
CA LEU A 56 -3.77 -4.59 2.50
C LEU A 56 -3.35 -4.23 3.94
N ALA A 57 -4.09 -3.35 4.62
CA ALA A 57 -3.78 -2.97 5.99
C ALA A 57 -3.88 -4.15 6.97
N LEU A 58 -4.90 -5.00 6.82
CA LEU A 58 -5.02 -6.23 7.61
C LEU A 58 -3.85 -7.17 7.35
N GLY A 59 -3.48 -7.40 6.08
CA GLY A 59 -2.34 -8.24 5.71
C GLY A 59 -1.00 -7.72 6.24
N MET A 60 -0.76 -6.41 6.12
CA MET A 60 0.44 -5.75 6.66
C MET A 60 0.57 -5.93 8.17
N VAL A 61 -0.51 -5.71 8.92
CA VAL A 61 -0.49 -5.86 10.38
C VAL A 61 -0.37 -7.32 10.79
N ALA A 62 -1.06 -8.23 10.11
CA ALA A 62 -0.92 -9.66 10.34
C ALA A 62 0.54 -10.10 10.13
N LEU A 63 1.17 -9.68 9.03
CA LEU A 63 2.57 -9.98 8.78
C LEU A 63 3.48 -9.38 9.87
N ALA A 64 3.25 -8.13 10.26
CA ALA A 64 4.03 -7.47 11.30
C ALA A 64 3.95 -8.21 12.64
N VAL A 65 2.78 -8.76 12.99
CA VAL A 65 2.60 -9.58 14.19
C VAL A 65 3.29 -10.94 14.05
N LEU A 66 3.06 -11.65 12.94
CA LEU A 66 3.61 -13.00 12.71
C LEU A 66 5.13 -13.03 12.61
N THR A 67 5.75 -11.93 12.16
CA THR A 67 7.20 -11.80 12.01
C THR A 67 7.89 -11.13 13.20
N ASP A 68 7.11 -10.80 14.24
CA ASP A 68 7.53 -9.99 15.38
C ASP A 68 8.27 -8.71 14.95
N ALA A 69 7.70 -7.99 13.99
CA ALA A 69 8.29 -6.76 13.43
C ALA A 69 8.55 -5.68 14.48
N ALA A 70 7.86 -5.75 15.63
CA ALA A 70 8.08 -4.86 16.76
C ALA A 70 9.48 -5.00 17.38
N SER A 71 10.10 -6.18 17.35
CA SER A 71 11.48 -6.38 17.83
C SER A 71 12.54 -6.13 16.74
N ARG A 72 12.15 -6.07 15.47
CA ARG A 72 13.07 -5.90 14.32
C ARG A 72 13.62 -4.47 14.21
N SER A 73 14.76 -4.32 13.53
CA SER A 73 15.35 -3.01 13.24
C SER A 73 14.51 -2.22 12.23
N TRP A 74 14.60 -0.89 12.25
CA TRP A 74 13.92 -0.05 11.26
C TRP A 74 14.40 -0.31 9.83
N GLY A 75 15.66 -0.69 9.64
CA GLY A 75 16.17 -1.12 8.32
C GLY A 75 15.40 -2.33 7.78
N TRP A 76 15.15 -3.34 8.63
CA TRP A 76 14.34 -4.50 8.24
C TRP A 76 12.89 -4.10 7.92
N VAL A 77 12.30 -3.17 8.68
CA VAL A 77 10.93 -2.70 8.45
C VAL A 77 10.82 -1.97 7.11
N LEU A 78 11.78 -1.09 6.80
CA LEU A 78 11.83 -0.36 5.54
C LEU A 78 12.03 -1.29 4.34
N GLN A 79 12.96 -2.22 4.43
CA GLN A 79 13.20 -3.23 3.38
C GLN A 79 11.97 -4.11 3.16
N THR A 80 11.37 -4.63 4.24
CA THR A 80 10.17 -5.47 4.16
C THR A 80 8.99 -4.71 3.57
N GLY A 81 8.74 -3.48 4.02
CA GLY A 81 7.68 -2.64 3.49
C GLY A 81 7.88 -2.31 2.00
N ALA A 82 9.12 -2.05 1.58
CA ALA A 82 9.45 -1.80 0.17
C ALA A 82 9.23 -3.04 -0.69
N VAL A 83 9.68 -4.21 -0.24
CA VAL A 83 9.45 -5.49 -0.95
C VAL A 83 7.95 -5.77 -1.07
N LEU A 84 7.20 -5.66 0.03
CA LEU A 84 5.74 -5.83 0.01
C LEU A 84 5.06 -4.87 -0.98
N GLY A 85 5.41 -3.58 -0.91
CA GLY A 85 4.85 -2.57 -1.78
C GLY A 85 5.11 -2.86 -3.25
N LEU A 86 6.34 -3.20 -3.60
CA LEU A 86 6.71 -3.55 -4.97
C LEU A 86 5.99 -4.82 -5.42
N THR A 87 5.96 -5.88 -4.61
CA THR A 87 5.27 -7.12 -4.98
C THR A 87 3.77 -6.89 -5.20
N VAL A 88 3.13 -6.09 -4.36
CA VAL A 88 1.69 -5.78 -4.50
C VAL A 88 1.45 -4.86 -5.69
N PHE A 89 2.01 -3.65 -5.69
CA PHE A 89 1.60 -2.63 -6.66
C PHE A 89 2.32 -2.75 -8.00
N LEU A 90 3.64 -2.94 -8.02
CA LEU A 90 4.34 -3.16 -9.29
C LEU A 90 3.91 -4.50 -9.92
N GLY A 91 3.74 -5.55 -9.11
CA GLY A 91 3.20 -6.82 -9.57
C GLY A 91 1.81 -6.67 -10.20
N ASP A 92 0.86 -6.07 -9.47
CA ASP A 92 -0.50 -5.84 -9.96
C ASP A 92 -0.54 -4.98 -11.23
N HIS A 93 0.24 -3.89 -11.27
CA HIS A 93 0.29 -3.00 -12.42
C HIS A 93 0.84 -3.70 -13.67
N LEU A 94 1.89 -4.51 -13.53
CA LEU A 94 2.47 -5.24 -14.66
C LEU A 94 1.57 -6.37 -15.14
N ILE A 95 0.93 -7.12 -14.23
CA ILE A 95 -0.06 -8.14 -14.58
C ILE A 95 -1.24 -7.49 -15.30
N THR A 96 -1.78 -6.40 -14.75
CA THR A 96 -2.86 -5.64 -15.36
C THR A 96 -2.45 -5.09 -16.71
N ALA A 97 -1.24 -4.55 -16.86
CA ALA A 97 -0.72 -4.11 -18.16
C ALA A 97 -0.62 -5.27 -19.16
N GLY A 98 -0.19 -6.46 -18.74
CA GLY A 98 -0.11 -7.63 -19.60
C GLY A 98 -1.48 -8.22 -19.99
N TRP A 99 -2.48 -8.11 -19.13
CA TRP A 99 -3.86 -8.53 -19.41
C TRP A 99 -4.69 -7.47 -20.13
N SER A 100 -4.19 -6.24 -20.22
CA SER A 100 -4.83 -5.11 -20.88
C SER A 100 -4.00 -4.61 -22.06
N GLN A 101 -4.45 -3.54 -22.72
CA GLN A 101 -3.65 -2.83 -23.74
C GLN A 101 -2.92 -1.61 -23.16
N LEU A 102 -2.74 -1.56 -21.83
CA LEU A 102 -2.04 -0.46 -21.16
C LEU A 102 -0.54 -0.52 -21.45
N ALA A 103 0.08 0.65 -21.64
CA ALA A 103 1.52 0.73 -21.80
C ALA A 103 2.25 0.30 -20.51
N ALA A 104 3.07 -0.74 -20.60
CA ALA A 104 3.76 -1.33 -19.45
C ALA A 104 4.71 -0.35 -18.75
N GLY A 105 5.35 0.57 -19.48
CA GLY A 105 6.28 1.57 -18.91
C GLY A 105 5.60 2.51 -17.92
N PRO A 106 4.57 3.28 -18.32
CA PRO A 106 3.79 4.13 -17.42
C PRO A 106 3.18 3.36 -16.24
N MET A 107 2.69 2.13 -16.49
CA MET A 107 2.15 1.26 -15.43
C MET A 107 3.23 0.84 -14.42
N ALA A 108 4.44 0.52 -14.88
CA ALA A 108 5.55 0.18 -13.99
C ALA A 108 5.95 1.36 -13.10
N VAL A 109 6.05 2.56 -13.67
CA VAL A 109 6.33 3.79 -12.91
C VAL A 109 5.24 4.05 -11.88
N SER A 110 3.97 3.98 -12.29
CA SER A 110 2.81 4.11 -11.39
C SER A 110 2.87 3.09 -10.26
N GLY A 111 3.10 1.81 -10.55
CA GLY A 111 3.17 0.75 -9.55
C GLY A 111 4.34 0.91 -8.57
N VAL A 112 5.50 1.39 -9.02
CA VAL A 112 6.64 1.71 -8.13
C VAL A 112 6.31 2.87 -7.19
N LEU A 113 5.58 3.88 -7.68
CA LEU A 113 5.18 5.00 -6.84
C LEU A 113 4.10 4.59 -5.85
N ASP A 114 3.09 3.85 -6.28
CA ASP A 114 2.04 3.34 -5.40
C ASP A 114 2.58 2.37 -4.34
N ALA A 115 3.67 1.64 -4.62
CA ALA A 115 4.38 0.83 -3.63
C ALA A 115 4.81 1.62 -2.38
N LEU A 116 5.09 2.92 -2.52
CA LEU A 116 5.42 3.80 -1.39
C LEU A 116 4.27 3.92 -0.39
N SER A 117 3.02 3.74 -0.84
CA SER A 117 1.85 3.77 0.05
C SER A 117 1.78 2.55 0.98
N VAL A 118 2.15 1.37 0.49
CA VAL A 118 2.27 0.14 1.30
C VAL A 118 3.43 0.28 2.28
N LEU A 119 4.57 0.81 1.83
CA LEU A 119 5.70 1.09 2.72
C LEU A 119 5.28 2.03 3.85
N ALA A 120 4.60 3.13 3.55
CA ALA A 120 4.09 4.08 4.54
C ALA A 120 3.12 3.40 5.52
N GLY A 121 2.19 2.59 5.00
CA GLY A 121 1.26 1.79 5.80
C GLY A 121 1.97 0.81 6.75
N PHE A 122 2.92 0.05 6.24
CA PHE A 122 3.67 -0.94 7.03
C PHE A 122 4.50 -0.27 8.12
N VAL A 123 5.21 0.83 7.80
CA VAL A 123 5.97 1.62 8.76
C VAL A 123 5.06 2.17 9.86
N ALA A 124 3.91 2.76 9.51
CA ALA A 124 2.96 3.30 10.47
C ALA A 124 2.39 2.21 11.40
N GLY A 125 2.00 1.06 10.85
CA GLY A 125 1.52 -0.07 11.63
C GLY A 125 2.58 -0.58 12.61
N VAL A 126 3.81 -0.81 12.14
CA VAL A 126 4.91 -1.28 12.99
C VAL A 126 5.30 -0.25 14.05
N TRP A 127 5.25 1.04 13.73
CA TRP A 127 5.47 2.12 14.69
C TRP A 127 4.50 2.05 15.87
N VAL A 128 3.21 1.80 15.61
CA VAL A 128 2.20 1.61 16.67
C VAL A 128 2.52 0.38 17.51
N LEU A 129 2.88 -0.74 16.86
CA LEU A 129 3.22 -1.98 17.56
C LEU A 129 4.45 -1.82 18.47
N LYS A 130 5.44 -1.05 18.04
CA LYS A 130 6.67 -0.75 18.82
C LYS A 130 6.42 0.13 20.05
N ARG A 131 5.43 1.02 20.01
CA ARG A 131 5.25 2.06 21.04
C ARG A 131 4.37 1.67 22.22
N GLN A 132 3.64 0.56 22.15
CA GLN A 132 2.87 0.14 23.31
C GLN A 132 3.69 -0.84 24.16
N PRO A 133 3.94 -0.56 25.46
CA PRO A 133 4.66 -1.48 26.33
C PRO A 133 3.98 -2.83 26.31
N ALA A 134 4.74 -3.93 26.16
CA ALA A 134 4.19 -5.26 26.44
C ALA A 134 3.50 -5.16 27.79
N ALA A 135 2.20 -5.49 27.86
CA ALA A 135 1.60 -5.72 29.16
C ALA A 135 2.49 -6.79 29.79
N HIS A 136 3.21 -6.42 30.85
CA HIS A 136 4.14 -7.33 31.51
C HIS A 136 3.43 -8.67 31.73
N PRO A 137 4.04 -9.81 31.37
CA PRO A 137 3.58 -11.07 31.94
C PRO A 137 3.78 -10.95 33.45
N ALA A 138 2.65 -10.94 34.18
CA ALA A 138 2.62 -11.11 35.62
C ALA A 138 3.01 -12.55 35.97
#